data_AF-A0A0M4H9V9-F1
#
_entry.id   AF-A0A0M4H9V9-F1
#
_cell.length_a   1.000
_cell.length_b   1.000
_cell.length_c   1.000
_cell.angle_alpha   90.00
_cell.angle_beta   90.00
_cell.angle_gamma   90.00
#
_symmetry.space_group_name_H-M   'P 1'
#
loop_
_entity.id
_entity.type
_entity.pdbx_description
1 polymer ?
#
loop_
_entity_poly.entity_id
_entity_poly.type
_entity_poly.pdbx_seq_one_letter_code
_entity_poly.pdbx_strand_id
1 'polypeptide(L)'
;MKEFFLNLTRIIEANARIYLSVIFGIALCLMIFVAEAVHIQNFAATLNTNDQQILREAIQPLTERYSLSRYIVLVLTIFWSSYEYRSTKKKLGL
;
A
#
# COMPACT_ATOMS: atom_id res chain seq x y z
N MET A 1 -19.86 21.78 0.84
CA MET A 1 -19.94 20.39 1.35
C MET A 1 -20.82 19.51 0.46
N LYS A 2 -22.11 19.81 0.26
CA LYS A 2 -23.03 18.95 -0.52
C LYS A 2 -22.60 18.74 -1.98
N GLU A 3 -22.21 19.80 -2.69
CA GLU A 3 -21.71 19.70 -4.06
C GLU A 3 -20.39 18.92 -4.20
N PHE A 4 -19.52 19.00 -3.18
CA PHE A 4 -18.27 18.23 -3.17
C PHE A 4 -18.54 16.72 -3.15
N PHE A 5 -19.45 16.26 -2.27
CA PHE A 5 -19.83 14.84 -2.23
C PHE A 5 -20.52 14.40 -3.52
N LEU A 6 -21.44 15.20 -4.07
CA LEU A 6 -22.11 14.89 -5.34
C LEU A 6 -21.11 14.75 -6.50
N ASN A 7 -20.16 15.67 -6.62
CA ASN A 7 -19.13 15.61 -7.66
C ASN A 7 -18.16 14.45 -7.44
N LEU A 8 -17.76 14.18 -6.19
CA LEU A 8 -16.91 13.05 -5.84
C LEU A 8 -17.57 11.71 -6.23
N THR A 9 -18.83 11.50 -5.84
CA THR A 9 -19.59 10.29 -6.18
C THR A 9 -19.68 10.12 -7.69
N ARG A 10 -20.04 11.18 -8.42
CA ARG A 10 -20.14 11.15 -9.89
C ARG A 10 -18.81 10.83 -10.58
N ILE A 11 -17.69 11.33 -10.04
CA ILE A 11 -16.34 11.04 -10.56
C ILE A 11 -15.96 9.57 -10.32
N ILE A 12 -16.25 9.04 -9.13
CA ILE A 12 -15.95 7.64 -8.79
C ILE A 12 -16.81 6.68 -9.62
N GLU A 13 -18.09 6.99 -9.78
CA GLU A 13 -19.02 6.21 -10.60
C GLU A 13 -18.61 6.20 -12.08
N ALA A 14 -18.11 7.33 -12.60
CA ALA A 14 -17.63 7.44 -13.97
C ALA A 14 -16.28 6.73 -14.22
N ASN A 15 -15.48 6.47 -13.18
CA ASN A 15 -14.18 5.84 -13.33
C ASN A 15 -13.86 4.86 -12.19
N ALA A 16 -14.22 3.60 -12.41
CA ALA A 16 -13.92 2.49 -11.50
C ALA A 16 -12.41 2.28 -11.23
N ARG A 17 -11.51 2.82 -12.07
CA ARG A 17 -10.05 2.72 -11.85
C ARG A 17 -9.60 3.44 -10.58
N ILE A 18 -10.34 4.47 -10.14
CA ILE A 18 -10.08 5.16 -8.87
C ILE A 18 -10.21 4.15 -7.72
N TYR A 19 -11.29 3.37 -7.69
CA TYR A 19 -11.50 2.33 -6.67
C TYR A 19 -10.52 1.17 -6.80
N LEU A 20 -10.25 0.72 -8.03
CA LEU A 20 -9.26 -0.34 -8.28
C LEU A 20 -7.87 0.03 -7.80
N SER A 21 -7.45 1.29 -7.93
CA SER A 21 -6.13 1.74 -7.45
C SER A 21 -5.99 1.61 -5.93
N VAL A 22 -7.08 1.86 -5.18
CA VAL A 22 -7.10 1.70 -3.72
C VAL A 22 -7.06 0.23 -3.34
N ILE A 23 -7.89 -0.61 -3.97
CA ILE A 23 -7.87 -2.07 -3.74
C ILE A 23 -6.48 -2.64 -4.04
N PHE A 24 -5.89 -2.24 -5.17
CA PHE A 24 -4.58 -2.70 -5.59
C PHE A 24 -3.50 -2.31 -4.57
N GLY A 25 -3.54 -1.09 -4.03
CA GLY A 25 -2.62 -0.64 -2.98
C GLY A 25 -2.74 -1.48 -1.71
N ILE A 26 -3.97 -1.76 -1.27
CA ILE A 26 -4.22 -2.61 -0.09
C ILE A 26 -3.72 -4.03 -0.34
N ALA A 27 -4.07 -4.63 -1.47
CA ALA A 27 -3.66 -5.99 -1.82
C ALA A 27 -2.13 -6.13 -1.90
N LEU A 28 -1.44 -5.16 -2.50
CA LEU A 28 0.03 -5.13 -2.52
C LEU A 28 0.63 -4.98 -1.12
N CYS A 29 0.08 -4.10 -0.28
CA CYS A 29 0.56 -3.95 1.09
C CYS A 29 0.43 -5.26 1.89
N LEU A 30 -0.68 -5.99 1.69
CA LEU A 30 -0.89 -7.29 2.31
C LEU A 30 0.10 -8.34 1.78
N MET A 31 0.34 -8.39 0.47
CA MET A 31 1.33 -9.30 -0.10
C MET A 31 2.74 -9.03 0.43
N ILE A 32 3.14 -7.75 0.54
CA ILE A 32 4.43 -7.36 1.12
C ILE A 32 4.52 -7.79 2.58
N PHE A 33 3.45 -7.66 3.35
CA PHE A 33 3.41 -8.11 4.74
C PHE A 33 3.56 -9.63 4.88
N VAL A 34 2.89 -10.41 4.02
CA VAL A 34 3.05 -11.88 4.00
C VAL A 34 4.48 -12.25 3.61
N ALA A 35 5.06 -11.58 2.61
CA ALA A 35 6.45 -11.80 2.20
C ALA A 35 7.44 -11.47 3.34
N GLU A 36 7.21 -10.40 4.09
CA GLU A 36 7.98 -10.05 5.28
C GLU A 36 7.95 -11.19 6.30
N ALA A 37 6.76 -11.72 6.63
CA ALA A 37 6.60 -12.80 7.59
C ALA A 37 7.34 -14.08 7.17
N VAL A 38 7.24 -14.49 5.90
CA VAL A 38 7.94 -15.66 5.37
C VAL A 38 9.46 -15.46 5.40
N HIS A 39 9.94 -14.27 5.05
CA HIS A 39 11.37 -13.97 5.05
C HIS A 39 11.95 -13.99 6.48
N ILE A 40 11.23 -13.42 7.44
CA ILE A 40 11.61 -13.45 8.86
C ILE A 40 11.68 -14.90 9.37
N GLN A 41 10.70 -15.75 9.03
CA GLN A 41 10.72 -17.16 9.43
C GLN A 41 11.93 -17.91 8.87
N ASN A 42 12.24 -17.73 7.59
CA ASN A 42 13.41 -18.36 6.95
C ASN A 42 14.73 -17.86 7.55
N PHE A 43 14.81 -16.56 7.82
CA PHE A 43 15.99 -15.95 8.42
C PHE A 43 16.21 -16.45 9.86
N ALA A 44 15.14 -16.56 10.65
CA ALA A 44 15.20 -17.12 11.99
C ALA A 44 15.62 -18.59 12.00
N ALA A 45 15.10 -19.39 11.06
CA ALA A 45 15.52 -20.79 10.90
C ALA A 45 17.02 -20.92 10.55
N THR A 46 17.56 -19.97 9.80
CA THR A 46 18.98 -19.95 9.40
C THR A 46 19.89 -19.55 10.56
N LEU A 47 19.45 -18.62 11.42
CA LEU A 47 20.23 -18.12 12.55
C LEU A 47 20.41 -19.17 13.68
N ASN A 48 19.53 -20.17 13.74
CA ASN A 48 19.56 -21.28 14.71
C ASN A 48 19.81 -20.83 16.17
N THR A 49 19.29 -19.66 16.54
CA THR A 49 19.40 -19.11 17.89
C THR A 49 18.02 -18.93 18.49
N ASN A 50 17.88 -19.24 19.78
CA ASN A 50 16.67 -19.00 20.57
C ASN A 50 16.72 -17.65 21.30
N ASP A 51 17.83 -16.91 21.16
CA ASP A 51 17.97 -15.60 21.79
C ASP A 51 17.15 -14.55 21.02
N GLN A 52 16.05 -14.11 21.63
CA GLN A 52 15.14 -13.14 21.05
C GLN A 52 15.77 -11.75 20.85
N GLN A 53 16.78 -11.37 21.64
CA GLN A 53 17.44 -10.08 21.47
C GLN A 53 18.29 -10.07 20.19
N ILE A 54 19.10 -11.13 20.01
CA ILE A 54 19.94 -11.30 18.81
C ILE A 54 19.06 -11.43 17.55
N LEU A 55 17.97 -12.20 17.65
CA LEU A 55 17.04 -12.36 16.53
C LEU A 55 16.39 -11.02 16.14
N ARG A 56 15.98 -10.22 17.13
CA ARG A 56 15.33 -8.92 16.90
C ARG A 56 16.27 -7.91 16.27
N GLU A 57 17.51 -7.81 16.75
CA GLU A 57 18.53 -6.93 16.16
C GLU A 57 18.84 -7.30 14.71
N ALA A 58 18.89 -8.59 14.41
CA ALA A 58 19.16 -9.08 13.06
C ALA A 58 17.96 -8.90 12.10
N ILE A 59 16.72 -8.98 12.61
CA ILE A 59 15.48 -8.77 11.82
C ILE A 59 15.12 -7.29 11.67
N GLN A 60 15.47 -6.42 12.62
CA GLN A 60 15.14 -5.00 12.58
C GLN A 60 15.44 -4.31 11.24
N PRO A 61 16.63 -4.44 10.62
CA PRO A 61 16.90 -3.82 9.32
C PRO A 61 16.06 -4.41 8.19
N LEU A 62 15.61 -5.68 8.32
CA LEU A 62 14.72 -6.31 7.36
C LEU A 62 13.33 -5.70 7.45
N THR A 63 12.76 -5.64 8.66
CA THR A 63 11.43 -5.04 8.90
C THR A 63 11.38 -3.57 8.46
N GLU A 64 12.44 -2.81 8.66
CA GLU A 64 12.50 -1.42 8.21
C GLU A 64 12.38 -1.28 6.68
N ARG A 65 13.06 -2.15 5.92
CA ARG A 65 12.96 -2.18 4.45
C ARG A 65 11.56 -2.57 3.97
N TYR A 66 10.94 -3.57 4.61
CA TYR A 66 9.56 -3.96 4.28
C TYR A 66 8.55 -2.87 4.64
N SER A 67 8.73 -2.17 5.76
CA SER A 67 7.93 -1.00 6.14
C SER A 67 8.05 0.11 5.09
N LEU A 68 9.28 0.45 4.68
CA LEU A 68 9.53 1.43 3.62
C LEU A 68 8.84 1.03 2.30
N SER A 69 8.92 -0.24 1.92
CA SER A 69 8.29 -0.74 0.69
C SER A 69 6.76 -0.57 0.72
N ARG A 70 6.11 -0.79 1.87
CA ARG A 70 4.67 -0.54 2.04
C ARG A 70 4.35 0.95 1.91
N TYR A 71 5.14 1.83 2.50
CA TYR A 71 4.96 3.27 2.33
C TYR A 71 5.09 3.71 0.87
N ILE A 72 6.06 3.17 0.13
CA ILE A 72 6.22 3.46 -1.30
C ILE A 72 4.98 3.03 -2.09
N VAL A 73 4.45 1.83 -1.84
CA VAL A 73 3.22 1.34 -2.49
C VAL A 73 2.02 2.24 -2.18
N LEU A 74 1.86 2.67 -0.92
CA LEU A 74 0.79 3.58 -0.53
C LEU A 74 0.91 4.92 -1.26
N VAL A 75 2.11 5.50 -1.30
CA VAL A 75 2.36 6.76 -2.01
C VAL A 75 2.02 6.63 -3.49
N LEU A 76 2.50 5.57 -4.16
CA LEU A 76 2.23 5.33 -5.58
C LEU A 76 0.73 5.18 -5.87
N THR A 77 0.01 4.44 -5.03
CA THR A 77 -1.42 4.23 -5.22
C THR A 77 -2.25 5.49 -4.93
N ILE A 78 -1.85 6.32 -3.97
CA ILE A 78 -2.46 7.64 -3.75
C ILE A 78 -2.23 8.55 -4.96
N PHE A 79 -1.01 8.58 -5.52
CA PHE A 79 -0.73 9.36 -6.73
C PHE A 79 -1.54 8.86 -7.93
N TRP A 80 -1.63 7.54 -8.12
CA TRP A 80 -2.44 6.94 -9.18
C TRP A 80 -3.91 7.31 -9.03
N SER A 81 -4.47 7.14 -7.84
CA SER A 81 -5.86 7.48 -7.53
C SER A 81 -6.15 8.96 -7.76
N SER A 82 -5.24 9.83 -7.32
CA SER A 82 -5.33 11.28 -7.52
C SER A 82 -5.24 11.68 -8.99
N TYR A 83 -4.40 11.00 -9.76
CA TYR A 83 -4.26 11.22 -11.20
C TYR A 83 -5.55 10.83 -11.94
N GLU A 84 -6.09 9.63 -11.67
CA GLU A 84 -7.35 9.17 -12.25
C GLU A 84 -8.51 10.09 -11.84
N TYR A 85 -8.56 10.53 -10.58
CA TYR A 85 -9.55 11.50 -10.11
C TYR A 85 -9.48 12.83 -10.87
N ARG A 86 -8.28 13.43 -11.00
CA ARG A 86 -8.09 14.68 -11.73
C ARG A 86 -8.39 14.54 -13.22
N SER A 87 -8.01 13.42 -13.81
CA SER A 87 -8.28 13.10 -15.22
C SER A 87 -9.78 13.01 -15.50
N THR A 88 -10.52 12.26 -14.67
CA THR A 88 -11.98 12.14 -14.78
C THR A 88 -12.68 13.46 -14.51
N LYS A 89 -12.23 14.22 -13.50
CA LYS A 89 -12.78 15.55 -13.18
C LYS A 89 -12.72 16.48 -14.42
N LYS A 90 -11.56 16.55 -15.08
CA LYS A 90 -11.39 17.33 -16.32
C LYS A 90 -12.33 16.85 -17.44
N LYS A 91 -12.49 15.53 -17.61
CA LYS A 91 -13.39 14.96 -18.64
C LYS A 91 -14.86 15.28 -18.39
N LEU A 92 -15.27 15.38 -17.12
CA LEU A 92 -16.64 15.69 -16.73
C LEU A 92 -16.93 17.21 -16.71
N GLY A 93 -15.93 18.07 -16.96
CA GLY A 93 -16.09 19.52 -16.93
C GLY A 93 -16.36 20.10 -15.54
N LEU A 94 -15.94 19.39 -14.48
CA LEU A 94 -16.14 19.74 -13.07
C LEU A 94 -14.88 20.37 -12.44
#